data_AF-A0ABD5FX82-F1
#
_entry.id   AF-A0ABD5FX82-F1
#
_cell.length_a   1.000
_cell.length_b   1.000
_cell.length_c   1.000
_cell.angle_alpha   90.00
_cell.angle_beta   90.00
_cell.angle_gamma   90.00
#
_symmetry.space_group_name_H-M   'P 1'
#
loop_
_entity.id
_entity.type
_entity.pdbx_description
1 polymer ?
#
loop_
_entity_poly.entity_id
_entity_poly.type
_entity_poly.pdbx_seq_one_letter_code
_entity_poly.pdbx_strand_id
1 'polypeptide(L)'
;MNQWRTIINRILSIPCILDDKGTTVNPRILTMSDDAEEYFYEWYNGIIDAVNAIEDDANVESRKMKLNGHVARLALLFQVMKWATDSGDMQYIEWDSVESAIRMIDYYEETYRRIQETIVINSIGETKEVWLSLLGDRFTSGDAVIAGRKVDMSRRTVYYALDQLCRLQHPLIEKLQHGVYRKLMTENTDAPCTIALSSYQDTKQISQSAKVQSATTLKSEDHE
;
A
#
# COMPACT_ATOMS: atom_id res chain seq x y z
N MET A 1 -15.82 26.59 -0.96
CA MET A 1 -14.64 26.62 -1.86
C MET A 1 -13.43 27.38 -1.31
N ASN A 2 -13.52 28.19 -0.25
CA ASN A 2 -12.38 29.02 0.20
C ASN A 2 -11.47 28.39 1.27
N GLN A 3 -11.90 27.34 1.98
CA GLN A 3 -11.10 26.72 3.06
C GLN A 3 -9.79 26.09 2.56
N TRP A 4 -9.84 25.28 1.49
CA TRP A 4 -8.64 24.70 0.89
C TRP A 4 -7.63 25.76 0.44
N ARG A 5 -8.11 26.85 -0.16
CA ARG A 5 -7.27 27.97 -0.57
C ARG A 5 -6.56 28.60 0.64
N THR A 6 -7.27 28.77 1.75
CA THR A 6 -6.69 29.30 3.00
C THR A 6 -5.60 28.40 3.55
N ILE A 7 -5.85 27.09 3.65
CA ILE A 7 -4.89 26.11 4.16
C ILE A 7 -3.62 26.10 3.29
N ILE A 8 -3.78 25.99 1.97
CA ILE A 8 -2.64 25.98 1.03
C ILE A 8 -1.87 27.29 1.10
N ASN A 9 -2.54 28.44 1.10
CA ASN A 9 -1.87 29.73 1.20
C ASN A 9 -1.08 29.87 2.52
N ARG A 10 -1.58 29.32 3.62
CA ARG A 10 -0.87 29.30 4.90
C ARG A 10 0.41 28.47 4.85
N ILE A 11 0.37 27.30 4.23
CA ILE A 11 1.58 26.48 3.99
C ILE A 11 2.57 27.20 3.07
N LEU A 12 2.09 27.82 1.99
CA LEU A 12 2.92 28.61 1.08
C LEU A 12 3.49 29.89 1.73
N SER A 13 2.91 30.33 2.84
CA SER A 13 3.42 31.47 3.61
C SER A 13 4.53 31.09 4.60
N ILE A 14 4.90 29.81 4.71
CA ILE A 14 6.04 29.37 5.52
C ILE A 14 7.31 30.01 4.92
N PRO A 15 8.06 30.82 5.71
CA PRO A 15 9.24 31.49 5.18
C PRO A 15 10.33 30.50 4.74
N CYS A 16 10.85 30.68 3.53
CA CYS A 16 12.08 30.05 3.09
C CYS A 16 13.26 30.92 3.56
N ILE A 17 13.85 30.56 4.71
CA ILE A 17 14.98 31.30 5.28
C ILE A 17 16.24 30.89 4.51
N LEU A 18 17.00 31.87 4.03
CA LEU A 18 18.29 31.65 3.38
C LEU A 18 19.43 32.06 4.33
N ASP A 19 20.64 31.57 4.05
CA ASP A 19 21.86 32.04 4.69
C ASP A 19 22.14 33.53 4.35
N ASP A 20 23.10 34.14 5.04
CA ASP A 20 23.47 35.55 4.85
C ASP A 20 23.88 35.89 3.41
N LYS A 21 24.22 34.88 2.60
CA LYS A 21 24.64 35.01 1.21
C LYS A 21 23.49 34.81 0.22
N GLY A 22 22.31 34.40 0.68
CA GLY A 22 21.15 34.12 -0.16
C GLY A 22 21.32 32.88 -1.04
N THR A 23 22.28 32.00 -0.73
CA THR A 23 22.66 30.88 -1.60
C THR A 23 22.15 29.55 -1.08
N THR A 24 22.08 29.38 0.24
CA THR A 24 21.71 28.12 0.88
C THR A 24 20.45 28.29 1.71
N VAL A 25 19.52 27.34 1.63
CA VAL A 25 18.36 27.31 2.53
C VAL A 25 18.83 26.97 3.93
N ASN A 26 18.40 27.76 4.92
CA ASN A 26 18.53 27.48 6.34
C ASN A 26 17.21 26.86 6.86
N PRO A 27 17.10 25.52 6.88
CA PRO A 27 15.84 24.87 7.20
C PRO A 27 15.52 25.01 8.70
N ARG A 28 14.24 25.22 9.01
CA ARG A 28 13.75 25.00 10.36
C ARG A 28 13.70 23.49 10.61
N ILE A 29 14.48 23.03 11.59
CA ILE A 29 14.45 21.64 12.02
C ILE A 29 13.29 21.44 12.98
N LEU A 30 12.37 20.54 12.65
CA LEU A 30 11.37 20.02 13.56
C LEU A 30 11.81 18.63 14.03
N THR A 31 12.01 18.48 15.33
CA THR A 31 12.22 17.18 15.96
C THR A 31 10.87 16.58 16.36
N MET A 32 10.84 15.27 16.60
CA MET A 32 9.72 14.63 17.27
C MET A 32 9.67 15.06 18.74
N SER A 33 8.49 15.05 19.35
CA SER A 33 8.37 15.05 20.81
C SER A 33 8.86 13.71 21.37
N ASP A 34 9.22 13.65 22.66
CA ASP A 34 9.80 12.46 23.28
C ASP A 34 8.91 11.22 23.12
N ASP A 35 7.60 11.38 23.29
CA ASP A 35 6.59 10.31 23.13
C ASP A 35 6.40 9.90 21.66
N ALA A 36 6.47 10.84 20.73
CA ALA A 36 6.40 10.57 19.30
C ALA A 36 7.65 9.85 18.79
N GLU A 37 8.82 10.21 19.31
CA GLU A 37 10.09 9.59 18.99
C GLU A 37 10.17 8.15 19.54
N GLU A 38 9.77 7.93 20.79
CA GLU A 38 9.66 6.59 21.39
C GLU A 38 8.75 5.69 20.53
N TYR A 39 7.55 6.18 20.20
CA TYR A 39 6.60 5.44 19.39
C TYR A 39 7.13 5.11 17.97
N PHE A 40 7.82 6.07 17.33
CA PHE A 40 8.45 5.85 16.03
C PHE A 40 9.52 4.74 16.09
N TYR A 41 10.38 4.74 17.12
CA TYR A 41 11.42 3.74 17.26
C TYR A 41 10.87 2.37 17.65
N GLU A 42 9.86 2.30 18.52
CA GLU A 42 9.19 1.03 18.84
C GLU A 42 8.63 0.37 17.57
N TRP A 43 7.93 1.13 16.73
CA TRP A 43 7.42 0.66 15.44
C TRP A 43 8.55 0.19 14.52
N TYR A 44 9.62 0.98 14.37
CA TYR A 44 10.72 0.63 13.47
C TYR A 44 11.54 -0.56 13.97
N ASN A 45 11.75 -0.68 15.28
CA ASN A 45 12.39 -1.85 15.90
C ASN A 45 11.58 -3.12 15.62
N GLY A 46 10.24 -3.05 15.66
CA GLY A 46 9.40 -4.18 15.26
C GLY A 46 9.63 -4.63 13.82
N ILE A 47 9.90 -3.70 12.89
CA ILE A 47 10.27 -4.03 11.51
C ILE A 47 11.66 -4.67 11.47
N ILE A 48 12.64 -4.14 12.21
CA ILE A 48 13.99 -4.71 12.28
C ILE A 48 13.93 -6.14 12.81
N ASP A 49 13.19 -6.38 13.89
CA ASP A 49 13.03 -7.70 14.49
C ASP A 49 12.37 -8.68 13.52
N ALA A 50 11.33 -8.24 12.81
CA ALA A 50 10.67 -9.05 11.78
C ALA A 50 11.62 -9.43 10.63
N VAL A 51 12.50 -8.51 10.21
CA VAL A 51 13.50 -8.82 9.18
C VAL A 51 14.61 -9.72 9.71
N ASN A 52 15.09 -9.50 10.93
CA ASN A 52 16.12 -10.33 11.56
C ASN A 52 15.64 -11.76 11.86
N ALA A 53 14.33 -11.97 11.98
CA ALA A 53 13.73 -13.29 12.14
C ALA A 53 13.68 -14.11 10.83
N ILE A 54 14.02 -13.53 9.68
CA ILE A 54 14.06 -14.23 8.39
C ILE A 54 15.36 -15.06 8.33
N GLU A 55 15.23 -16.39 8.24
CA GLU A 55 16.39 -17.30 8.21
C GLU A 55 17.15 -17.29 6.89
N ASP A 56 16.44 -17.11 5.78
CA ASP A 56 17.00 -17.12 4.43
C ASP A 56 17.08 -15.69 3.87
N ASP A 57 18.30 -15.18 3.75
CA ASP A 57 18.63 -13.85 3.24
C ASP A 57 17.99 -13.55 1.88
N ALA A 58 17.72 -14.57 1.05
CA ALA A 58 17.05 -14.38 -0.24
C ALA A 58 15.60 -13.86 -0.10
N ASN A 59 14.99 -14.05 1.06
CA ASN A 59 13.63 -13.59 1.37
C ASN A 59 13.60 -12.20 2.04
N VAL A 60 14.76 -11.59 2.31
CA VAL A 60 14.84 -10.28 2.94
C VAL A 60 14.52 -9.16 1.95
N GLU A 61 13.44 -8.44 2.21
CA GLU A 61 13.04 -7.29 1.40
C GLU A 61 13.73 -5.99 1.86
N SER A 62 14.81 -5.62 1.18
CA SER A 62 15.58 -4.39 1.47
C SER A 62 14.76 -3.09 1.52
N ARG A 63 13.58 -3.05 0.90
CA ARG A 63 12.63 -1.93 0.93
C ARG A 63 12.15 -1.60 2.35
N LYS A 64 11.97 -2.61 3.21
CA LYS A 64 11.51 -2.44 4.60
C LYS A 64 12.43 -1.50 5.39
N MET A 65 13.74 -1.53 5.10
CA MET A 65 14.75 -0.66 5.72
C MET A 65 14.63 0.82 5.35
N LYS A 66 13.82 1.17 4.34
CA LYS A 66 13.58 2.56 3.92
C LYS A 66 12.31 3.15 4.51
N LEU A 67 11.47 2.34 5.17
CA LEU A 67 10.17 2.77 5.68
C LEU A 67 10.29 3.83 6.76
N ASN A 68 11.31 3.76 7.62
CA ASN A 68 11.59 4.80 8.61
C ASN A 68 11.68 6.21 7.99
N GLY A 69 12.43 6.35 6.90
CA GLY A 69 12.57 7.61 6.19
C GLY A 69 11.27 8.06 5.53
N HIS A 70 10.39 7.13 5.12
CA HIS A 70 9.08 7.48 4.57
C HIS A 70 8.12 7.93 5.66
N VAL A 71 8.04 7.21 6.78
CA VAL A 71 7.22 7.60 7.94
C VAL A 71 7.66 8.96 8.47
N ALA A 72 8.95 9.21 8.67
CA ALA A 72 9.43 10.50 9.16
C ALA A 72 9.02 11.68 8.26
N ARG A 73 9.08 11.49 6.93
CA ARG A 73 8.65 12.51 5.95
C ARG A 73 7.14 12.72 5.96
N LEU A 74 6.36 11.64 6.06
CA LEU A 74 4.90 11.72 6.14
C LEU A 74 4.45 12.36 7.46
N ALA A 75 5.11 12.06 8.58
CA ALA A 75 4.82 12.64 9.88
C ALA A 75 5.07 14.16 9.86
N LEU A 76 6.17 14.61 9.24
CA LEU A 76 6.41 16.04 9.01
C LEU A 76 5.29 16.68 8.17
N LEU A 77 4.86 16.01 7.08
CA LEU A 77 3.77 16.51 6.25
C LEU A 77 2.45 16.61 7.04
N PHE A 78 2.12 15.61 7.84
CA PHE A 78 0.92 15.61 8.67
C PHE A 78 0.96 16.68 9.76
N GLN A 79 2.11 16.91 10.40
CA GLN A 79 2.26 18.00 11.36
C GLN A 79 2.06 19.37 10.70
N VAL A 80 2.64 19.60 9.51
CA VAL A 80 2.46 20.86 8.76
C VAL A 80 1.00 21.05 8.37
N MET A 81 0.30 19.99 7.94
CA MET A 81 -1.12 20.04 7.63
C MET A 81 -1.97 20.36 8.86
N LYS A 82 -1.68 19.72 10.00
CA LYS A 82 -2.34 19.96 11.29
C LYS A 82 -2.19 21.41 11.76
N TRP A 83 -0.98 21.96 11.63
CA TRP A 83 -0.71 23.38 11.89
C TRP A 83 -1.49 24.30 10.94
N ALA A 84 -1.55 23.96 9.66
CA ALA A 84 -2.24 24.77 8.66
C ALA A 84 -3.76 24.81 8.88
N THR A 85 -4.33 23.83 9.59
CA THR A 85 -5.74 23.75 9.98
C THR A 85 -6.01 24.19 11.42
N ASP A 86 -5.06 24.88 12.09
CA ASP A 86 -5.18 25.33 13.49
C ASP A 86 -5.46 24.19 14.50
N SER A 87 -5.08 22.96 14.15
CA SER A 87 -5.33 21.76 14.96
C SER A 87 -4.12 21.36 15.82
N GLY A 88 -3.00 22.09 15.70
CA GLY A 88 -1.75 21.86 16.42
C GLY A 88 -0.74 22.97 16.13
N ASP A 89 0.41 22.94 16.80
CA ASP A 89 1.51 23.85 16.50
C ASP A 89 2.55 23.24 15.54
N MET A 90 3.61 23.99 15.25
CA MET A 90 4.70 23.54 14.36
C MET A 90 6.05 23.65 15.08
N GLN A 91 6.08 23.34 16.39
CA GLN A 91 7.30 23.32 17.20
C GLN A 91 7.99 21.95 17.13
N TYR A 92 7.21 20.88 17.25
CA TYR A 92 7.64 19.49 17.20
C TYR A 92 6.65 18.67 16.36
N ILE A 93 7.08 17.47 15.96
CA ILE A 93 6.20 16.45 15.39
C ILE A 93 5.54 15.72 16.55
N GLU A 94 4.23 15.84 16.66
CA GLU A 94 3.43 15.21 17.72
C GLU A 94 3.15 13.73 17.42
N TRP A 95 2.81 13.00 18.48
CA TRP A 95 2.57 11.56 18.43
C TRP A 95 1.50 11.16 17.40
N ASP A 96 0.40 11.91 17.29
CA ASP A 96 -0.70 11.62 16.37
C ASP A 96 -0.31 11.82 14.89
N SER A 97 0.63 12.72 14.60
CA SER A 97 1.22 12.89 13.27
C SER A 97 2.09 11.67 12.89
N VAL A 98 2.84 11.12 13.84
CA VAL A 98 3.61 9.87 13.64
C VAL A 98 2.67 8.68 13.48
N GLU A 99 1.63 8.56 14.32
CA GLU A 99 0.62 7.51 14.21
C GLU A 99 -0.07 7.53 12.83
N SER A 100 -0.48 8.71 12.37
CA SER A 100 -1.09 8.87 11.05
C SER A 100 -0.14 8.46 9.93
N ALA A 101 1.16 8.77 10.05
CA ALA A 101 2.19 8.39 9.09
C ALA A 101 2.42 6.88 9.03
N ILE A 102 2.47 6.22 10.19
CA ILE A 102 2.58 4.76 10.30
C ILE A 102 1.36 4.10 9.65
N ARG A 103 0.14 4.54 10.00
CA ARG A 103 -1.11 4.00 9.41
C ARG A 103 -1.13 4.14 7.88
N MET A 104 -0.63 5.25 7.34
CA MET A 104 -0.52 5.45 5.90
C MET A 104 0.47 4.46 5.25
N ILE A 105 1.61 4.20 5.90
CA ILE A 105 2.57 3.21 5.41
C ILE A 105 2.02 1.80 5.51
N ASP A 106 1.37 1.42 6.59
CA ASP A 106 0.75 0.11 6.75
C ASP A 106 -0.29 -0.15 5.64
N TYR A 107 -1.08 0.88 5.28
CA TYR A 107 -1.99 0.81 4.14
C TYR A 107 -1.26 0.51 2.82
N TYR A 108 -0.14 1.18 2.55
CA TYR A 108 0.64 0.93 1.33
C TYR A 108 1.35 -0.42 1.34
N GLU A 109 1.84 -0.89 2.49
CA GLU A 109 2.43 -2.22 2.63
C GLU A 109 1.40 -3.33 2.40
N GLU A 110 0.21 -3.16 2.93
CA GLU A 110 -0.90 -4.09 2.71
C GLU A 110 -1.36 -4.08 1.24
N THR A 111 -1.40 -2.90 0.62
CA THR A 111 -1.67 -2.77 -0.82
C THR A 111 -0.59 -3.46 -1.65
N TYR A 112 0.68 -3.29 -1.29
CA TYR A 112 1.80 -3.95 -1.94
C TYR A 112 1.67 -5.48 -1.84
N ARG A 113 1.38 -6.01 -0.65
CA ARG A 113 1.14 -7.45 -0.43
C ARG A 113 0.05 -7.98 -1.36
N ARG A 114 -1.10 -7.30 -1.43
CA ARG A 114 -2.22 -7.69 -2.31
C ARG A 114 -1.85 -7.66 -3.79
N ILE A 115 -1.08 -6.66 -4.23
CA ILE A 115 -0.60 -6.58 -5.60
C ILE A 115 0.38 -7.73 -5.89
N GLN A 116 1.30 -8.03 -4.98
CA GLN A 116 2.20 -9.19 -5.13
C GLN A 116 1.40 -10.49 -5.26
N GLU A 117 0.40 -10.70 -4.40
CA GLU A 117 -0.51 -11.85 -4.50
C GLU A 117 -1.23 -11.91 -5.83
N THR A 118 -1.76 -10.78 -6.31
CA THR A 118 -2.46 -10.71 -7.60
C THR A 118 -1.52 -11.00 -8.76
N ILE A 119 -0.30 -10.47 -8.75
CA ILE A 119 0.72 -10.74 -9.79
C ILE A 119 1.08 -12.23 -9.78
N VAL A 120 1.28 -12.80 -8.59
CA VAL A 120 1.56 -14.22 -8.42
C VAL A 120 0.39 -15.06 -8.96
N ILE A 121 -0.84 -14.74 -8.60
CA ILE A 121 -2.05 -15.40 -9.11
C ILE A 121 -2.09 -15.35 -10.64
N ASN A 122 -1.95 -14.15 -11.23
CA ASN A 122 -1.99 -13.99 -12.68
C ASN A 122 -0.81 -14.69 -13.39
N SER A 123 0.34 -14.87 -12.73
CA SER A 123 1.52 -15.55 -13.28
C SER A 123 1.39 -17.07 -13.36
N ILE A 124 0.41 -17.64 -12.65
CA ILE A 124 0.11 -19.08 -12.63
C ILE A 124 -0.40 -19.54 -14.01
N GLY A 125 -1.09 -18.65 -14.72
CA GLY A 125 -1.64 -18.85 -16.05
C GLY A 125 -3.04 -19.45 -16.02
N GLU A 126 -3.86 -19.08 -17.01
CA GLU A 126 -5.29 -19.40 -17.12
C GLU A 126 -5.61 -20.89 -16.91
N THR A 127 -4.80 -21.79 -17.47
CA THR A 127 -4.98 -23.25 -17.30
C THR A 127 -4.89 -23.71 -15.84
N LYS A 128 -3.96 -23.12 -15.07
CA LYS A 128 -3.75 -23.50 -13.67
C LYS A 128 -4.78 -22.85 -12.74
N GLU A 129 -5.33 -21.69 -13.08
CA GLU A 129 -6.47 -21.10 -12.37
C GLU A 129 -7.74 -21.95 -12.54
N VAL A 130 -8.05 -22.36 -13.78
CA VAL A 130 -9.16 -23.28 -14.05
C VAL A 130 -8.92 -24.62 -13.35
N TRP A 131 -7.70 -25.13 -13.34
CA TRP A 131 -7.35 -26.33 -12.58
C TRP A 131 -7.60 -26.18 -11.07
N LEU A 132 -7.16 -25.07 -10.48
CA LEU A 132 -7.37 -24.80 -9.06
C LEU A 132 -8.85 -24.65 -8.72
N SER A 133 -9.65 -23.99 -9.56
CA SER A 133 -11.09 -23.82 -9.31
C SER A 133 -11.88 -25.14 -9.26
N LEU A 134 -11.38 -26.20 -9.89
CA LEU A 134 -11.95 -27.54 -9.86
C LEU A 134 -11.69 -28.30 -8.54
N LEU A 135 -10.80 -27.80 -7.68
CA LEU A 135 -10.44 -28.43 -6.41
C LEU A 135 -11.27 -27.83 -5.25
N GLY A 136 -11.58 -28.64 -4.25
CA GLY A 136 -12.17 -28.15 -3.00
C GLY A 136 -11.14 -27.41 -2.13
N ASP A 137 -11.59 -26.84 -1.01
CA ASP A 137 -10.73 -26.15 -0.03
C ASP A 137 -9.67 -27.07 0.58
N ARG A 138 -9.96 -28.37 0.68
CA ARG A 138 -9.00 -29.42 1.04
C ARG A 138 -9.05 -30.49 -0.03
N PHE A 139 -7.89 -30.90 -0.53
CA PHE A 139 -7.79 -31.86 -1.63
C PHE A 139 -6.51 -32.71 -1.53
N THR A 140 -6.52 -33.88 -2.15
CA THR A 140 -5.35 -34.78 -2.22
C THR A 140 -4.57 -34.59 -3.52
N SER A 141 -3.33 -35.08 -3.58
CA SER A 141 -2.59 -35.18 -4.84
C SER A 141 -3.33 -36.01 -5.90
N GLY A 142 -4.16 -36.97 -5.49
CA GLY A 142 -5.02 -37.74 -6.38
C GLY A 142 -6.08 -36.86 -7.04
N ASP A 143 -6.79 -36.07 -6.23
CA ASP A 143 -7.81 -35.11 -6.68
C ASP A 143 -7.20 -34.06 -7.62
N ALA A 144 -6.03 -33.53 -7.25
CA ALA A 144 -5.23 -32.62 -8.06
C ALA A 144 -4.91 -33.20 -9.44
N VAL A 145 -4.52 -34.47 -9.52
CA VAL A 145 -4.23 -35.15 -10.80
C VAL A 145 -5.50 -35.40 -11.62
N ILE A 146 -6.61 -35.76 -10.97
CA ILE A 146 -7.91 -35.95 -11.63
C ILE A 146 -8.40 -34.63 -12.23
N ALA A 147 -8.34 -33.55 -11.46
CA ALA A 147 -8.69 -32.20 -11.93
C ALA A 147 -7.75 -31.75 -13.05
N GLY A 148 -6.44 -32.02 -12.94
CA GLY A 148 -5.45 -31.65 -13.96
C GLY A 148 -5.73 -32.28 -15.32
N ARG A 149 -6.21 -33.54 -15.34
CA ARG A 149 -6.62 -34.19 -16.60
C ARG A 149 -7.81 -33.50 -17.28
N LYS A 150 -8.68 -32.82 -16.54
CA LYS A 150 -9.82 -32.09 -17.11
C LYS A 150 -9.41 -30.81 -17.84
N VAL A 151 -8.18 -30.33 -17.61
CA VAL A 151 -7.62 -29.12 -18.23
C VAL A 151 -6.32 -29.42 -19.00
N ASP A 152 -6.18 -30.66 -19.49
CA ASP A 152 -5.02 -31.14 -20.27
C ASP A 152 -3.64 -30.98 -19.59
N MET A 153 -3.59 -30.94 -18.26
CA MET A 153 -2.34 -30.97 -17.51
C MET A 153 -1.82 -32.40 -17.35
N SER A 154 -0.55 -32.59 -17.72
CA SER A 154 0.15 -33.85 -17.42
C SER A 154 0.31 -34.05 -15.91
N ARG A 155 0.44 -35.30 -15.45
CA ARG A 155 0.73 -35.61 -14.04
C ARG A 155 1.98 -34.87 -13.54
N ARG A 156 3.01 -34.74 -14.37
CA ARG A 156 4.24 -34.01 -14.04
C ARG A 156 3.97 -32.51 -13.83
N THR A 157 3.18 -31.92 -14.71
CA THR A 157 2.78 -30.50 -14.63
C THR A 157 1.98 -30.22 -13.36
N VAL A 158 1.09 -31.13 -12.96
CA VAL A 158 0.33 -31.02 -11.70
C VAL A 158 1.25 -30.97 -10.49
N TYR A 159 2.21 -31.91 -10.37
CA TYR A 159 3.13 -31.90 -9.23
C TYR A 159 4.06 -30.69 -9.22
N TYR A 160 4.51 -30.23 -10.40
CA TYR A 160 5.26 -28.98 -10.50
C TYR A 160 4.43 -27.77 -10.06
N ALA A 161 3.17 -27.70 -10.45
CA ALA A 161 2.26 -26.66 -10.01
C ALA A 161 2.02 -26.70 -8.50
N LEU A 162 1.82 -27.89 -7.90
CA LEU A 162 1.67 -28.03 -6.45
C LEU A 162 2.91 -27.53 -5.70
N ASP A 163 4.10 -27.89 -6.16
CA ASP A 163 5.35 -27.43 -5.56
C ASP A 163 5.55 -25.91 -5.73
N GLN A 164 5.32 -25.39 -6.93
CA GLN A 164 5.42 -23.97 -7.23
C GLN A 164 4.47 -23.15 -6.35
N LEU A 165 3.20 -23.56 -6.23
CA LEU A 165 2.19 -22.84 -5.47
C LEU A 165 2.41 -22.87 -3.96
N CYS A 166 3.07 -23.91 -3.43
CA CYS A 166 3.48 -23.98 -2.03
C CYS A 166 4.69 -23.10 -1.70
N ARG A 167 5.55 -22.80 -2.69
CA ARG A 167 6.80 -22.05 -2.51
C ARG A 167 6.70 -20.56 -2.83
N LEU A 168 5.51 -20.09 -3.19
CA LEU A 168 5.28 -18.66 -3.37
C LEU A 168 5.54 -17.93 -2.05
N GLN A 169 6.10 -16.73 -2.11
CA GLN A 169 6.29 -15.86 -0.94
C GLN A 169 4.97 -15.67 -0.16
N HIS A 170 3.85 -15.68 -0.89
CA HIS A 170 2.49 -15.81 -0.36
C HIS A 170 1.84 -17.08 -0.95
N PRO A 171 1.88 -18.21 -0.22
CA PRO A 171 1.36 -19.49 -0.72
C PRO A 171 -0.15 -19.40 -0.98
N LEU A 172 -0.58 -19.93 -2.13
CA LEU A 172 -2.01 -20.08 -2.43
C LEU A 172 -2.56 -21.42 -1.95
N ILE A 173 -1.67 -22.38 -1.74
CA ILE A 173 -1.97 -23.68 -1.16
C ILE A 173 -0.95 -24.03 -0.09
N GLU A 174 -1.44 -24.58 1.01
CA GLU A 174 -0.66 -25.09 2.12
C GLU A 174 -0.60 -26.62 2.04
N LYS A 175 0.59 -27.20 2.18
CA LYS A 175 0.75 -28.66 2.28
C LYS A 175 0.63 -29.09 3.74
N LEU A 176 -0.53 -29.66 4.10
CA LEU A 176 -0.81 -30.09 5.48
C LEU A 176 -0.03 -31.34 5.86
N GLN A 177 0.05 -32.31 4.94
CA GLN A 177 0.75 -33.57 5.13
C GLN A 177 1.09 -34.18 3.77
N HIS A 178 1.74 -35.35 3.75
CA HIS A 178 2.09 -36.02 2.50
C HIS A 178 0.84 -36.25 1.64
N GLY A 179 0.82 -35.63 0.46
CA GLY A 179 -0.26 -35.77 -0.52
C GLY A 179 -1.57 -35.08 -0.18
N VAL A 180 -1.63 -34.22 0.86
CA VAL A 180 -2.85 -33.48 1.25
C VAL A 180 -2.56 -31.99 1.34
N TYR A 181 -3.42 -31.20 0.71
CA TYR A 181 -3.28 -29.76 0.54
C TYR A 181 -4.55 -29.04 0.98
N ARG A 182 -4.39 -27.76 1.33
CA ARG A 182 -5.48 -26.84 1.63
C ARG A 182 -5.30 -25.57 0.80
N LYS A 183 -6.39 -25.02 0.25
CA LYS A 183 -6.41 -23.69 -0.34
C LYS A 183 -6.39 -22.62 0.75
N LEU A 184 -5.52 -21.64 0.58
CA LEU A 184 -5.50 -20.44 1.41
C LEU A 184 -6.35 -19.43 0.66
N MET A 185 -7.64 -19.32 1.03
CA MET A 185 -8.59 -18.40 0.40
C MET A 185 -7.99 -16.99 0.31
N THR A 186 -7.91 -16.43 -0.89
CA THR A 186 -7.99 -14.98 -1.08
C THR A 186 -9.47 -14.61 -1.02
N GLU A 187 -10.01 -14.48 0.19
CA GLU A 187 -11.12 -13.54 0.31
C GLU A 187 -10.54 -12.19 -0.15
N ASN A 188 -10.99 -11.70 -1.30
CA ASN A 188 -10.81 -10.30 -1.68
C ASN A 188 -11.54 -9.48 -0.63
N THR A 189 -10.94 -9.32 0.55
CA THR A 189 -11.41 -8.39 1.55
C THR A 189 -11.16 -7.03 0.94
N ASP A 190 -12.25 -6.43 0.44
CA ASP A 190 -12.27 -5.06 -0.07
C ASP A 190 -11.40 -4.20 0.83
N ALA A 191 -10.55 -3.37 0.20
CA ALA A 191 -9.70 -2.48 0.96
C ALA A 191 -10.56 -1.67 1.95
N PRO A 192 -10.11 -1.43 3.20
CA PRO A 192 -10.87 -0.68 4.19
C PRO A 192 -11.25 0.74 3.71
N CYS A 193 -10.63 1.25 2.63
CA CYS A 193 -11.04 2.49 1.96
C CYS A 193 -12.38 2.38 1.18
N THR A 194 -12.90 1.18 0.93
CA THR A 194 -14.24 0.98 0.33
C THR A 194 -15.36 1.32 1.31
N ILE A 195 -15.08 1.31 2.63
CA ILE A 195 -16.03 1.69 3.68
C ILE A 195 -16.33 3.20 3.65
N ALA A 196 -15.35 4.02 3.23
CA ALA A 196 -15.57 5.46 3.06
C ALA A 196 -16.52 5.78 1.88
N LEU A 197 -16.68 4.85 0.93
CA LEU A 197 -17.61 4.99 -0.19
C LEU A 197 -19.00 4.40 0.10
N SER A 198 -19.14 3.46 1.04
CA SER A 198 -20.41 2.78 1.34
C SER A 198 -21.26 3.46 2.40
N SER A 199 -20.72 4.43 3.16
CA SER A 199 -21.46 5.13 4.22
C SER A 199 -22.34 6.30 3.75
N TYR A 200 -22.39 6.59 2.44
CA TYR A 200 -23.33 7.55 1.84
C TYR A 200 -24.47 6.84 1.12
N GLN A 201 -25.28 6.09 1.86
CA GLN A 201 -26.67 5.88 1.48
C GLN A 201 -27.55 6.58 2.50
N ASP A 202 -27.79 7.87 2.27
CA ASP A 202 -29.07 8.41 2.66
C ASP A 202 -29.66 9.36 1.61
N THR A 203 -30.96 9.14 1.44
CA THR A 203 -31.85 9.66 0.43
C THR A 203 -32.03 11.18 0.45
N LYS A 204 -31.78 11.87 -0.68
CA LYS A 204 -32.76 12.73 -1.40
C LYS A 204 -32.10 13.75 -2.38
N GLN A 205 -32.62 13.68 -3.61
CA GLN A 205 -32.84 14.74 -4.60
C GLN A 205 -31.67 15.55 -5.19
N ILE A 206 -31.32 15.15 -6.43
CA ILE A 206 -31.25 15.96 -7.66
C ILE A 206 -30.88 17.45 -7.48
N SER A 207 -29.69 17.83 -7.93
CA SER A 207 -29.54 18.99 -8.82
C SER A 207 -28.24 18.90 -9.61
N GLN A 208 -28.36 19.23 -10.90
CA GLN A 208 -27.33 19.13 -11.93
C GLN A 208 -26.27 20.24 -11.84
N SER A 209 -25.19 20.01 -12.61
CA SER A 209 -24.26 20.99 -13.23
C SER A 209 -22.90 21.11 -12.51
N ALA A 210 -21.74 21.13 -13.19
CA ALA A 210 -21.48 21.62 -14.54
C ALA A 210 -20.36 20.88 -15.29
N LYS A 211 -20.59 20.75 -16.61
CA LYS A 211 -19.67 20.74 -17.76
C LYS A 211 -18.17 20.91 -17.48
N VAL A 212 -17.40 19.90 -17.92
CA VAL A 212 -15.97 20.04 -18.27
C VAL A 212 -15.90 20.71 -19.65
N GLN A 213 -15.38 21.93 -19.73
CA GLN A 213 -14.94 22.51 -20.99
C GLN A 213 -13.44 22.26 -21.14
N SER A 214 -13.07 21.49 -22.17
CA SER A 214 -11.70 21.34 -22.63
C SER A 214 -11.20 22.67 -23.19
N ALA A 215 -10.06 23.15 -22.68
CA ALA A 215 -9.29 24.23 -23.29
C ALA A 215 -8.00 23.64 -23.85
N THR A 216 -7.89 23.57 -25.17
CA THR A 216 -6.61 23.42 -25.86
C THR A 216 -6.52 24.60 -26.82
N THR A 217 -5.72 25.61 -26.45
CA THR A 217 -5.40 26.75 -27.31
C THR A 217 -3.88 26.87 -27.40
N LEU A 218 -3.34 26.48 -28.56
CA LEU A 218 -2.00 26.76 -29.10
C LEU A 218 -2.16 26.46 -30.61
N LYS A 219 -1.83 27.29 -31.60
CA LYS A 219 -0.94 28.44 -31.74
C LYS A 219 -1.43 29.32 -32.91
N SER A 220 -1.00 30.57 -32.88
CA SER A 220 -0.84 31.50 -34.00
C SER A 220 -0.05 30.91 -35.17
N GLU A 221 -0.50 31.14 -36.39
CA GLU A 221 0.36 31.41 -37.55
C GLU A 221 -0.45 32.20 -38.59
N ASP A 222 0.02 33.42 -38.85
CA ASP A 222 -0.36 34.26 -39.99
C ASP A 222 -0.03 33.53 -41.30
N HIS A 223 -0.84 33.72 -42.35
CA HIS A 223 -0.38 34.12 -43.69
C HIS A 223 -1.56 34.32 -44.66
N GLU A 224 -1.53 35.50 -45.30
CA GLU A 224 -2.30 36.04 -46.45
C GLU A 224 -3.76 36.46 -46.26
#